data_AF-A0A087CVT8-F1
#
_entry.id   AF-A0A087CVT8-F1
#
_cell.length_a   1.000
_cell.length_b   1.000
_cell.length_c   1.000
_cell.angle_alpha   90.00
_cell.angle_beta   90.00
_cell.angle_gamma   90.00
#
_symmetry.space_group_name_H-M   'P 1'
#
loop_
_entity.id
_entity.type
_entity.pdbx_description
1 polymer ?
#
loop_
_entity_poly.entity_id
_entity_poly.type
_entity_poly.pdbx_seq_one_letter_code
_entity_poly.pdbx_strand_id
1 'polypeptide(L)'
;MSEKMRRVVEAAGGIVWRWKAGSDIAADPAIAAQRSTEEQLDSIEVCIVHRPKYDDWSWPKGKLEPNETHRHAAVREIGEETGESVSLGPYLCEVEYPLSEEGKKTRHSRDCTADTKHTLYWMAQSISADDAEHLLDAFGPVHRADVGEINDIVWVSLREARKILTHSTDKETLAVFVDRVQEGAARAQKLLIVRHAKAESRKSWKGTDANRPITPKGAAMAFALNRELACFNPTRLATSPWLRCQETLQVLSWQTERPMEYVDALTEDAFAEHPAIAWMAFREQIMRTLDSRETTAICMHRPVIGGMYDHLRGLCSRKQLAKQLIAKSPFMPTGTAVALFIIDTPQGPSIIDIQKVAPIVY
;
A
#
# COMPACT_ATOMS: atom_id res chain seq x y z
N MET A 1 -5.08 44.02 -7.79
CA MET A 1 -5.83 43.04 -6.97
C MET A 1 -5.10 41.72 -7.12
N SER A 2 -4.47 41.21 -6.05
CA SER A 2 -3.78 39.92 -6.09
C SER A 2 -4.86 38.83 -6.14
N GLU A 3 -4.87 38.03 -7.21
CA GLU A 3 -5.64 36.78 -7.24
C GLU A 3 -5.16 35.90 -6.07
N LYS A 4 -6.03 35.72 -5.08
CA LYS A 4 -5.73 34.86 -3.93
C LYS A 4 -5.72 33.43 -4.44
N MET A 5 -4.53 32.87 -4.63
CA MET A 5 -4.33 31.50 -5.06
C MET A 5 -4.91 30.55 -3.99
N ARG A 6 -5.83 29.68 -4.38
CA ARG A 6 -6.46 28.67 -3.50
C ARG A 6 -5.37 27.78 -2.91
N ARG A 7 -5.32 27.68 -1.57
CA ARG A 7 -4.43 26.73 -0.90
C ARG A 7 -5.15 25.39 -0.72
N VAL A 8 -4.51 24.32 -1.14
CA VAL A 8 -4.93 22.94 -0.82
C VAL A 8 -4.04 22.43 0.31
N VAL A 9 -4.67 21.92 1.36
CA VAL A 9 -4.00 21.20 2.44
C VAL A 9 -4.14 19.72 2.16
N GLU A 10 -3.04 19.08 1.80
CA GLU A 10 -2.98 17.64 1.57
C GLU A 10 -2.94 16.89 2.90
N ALA A 11 -3.73 15.82 2.98
CA ALA A 11 -3.84 14.95 4.14
C ALA A 11 -4.01 13.49 3.71
N ALA A 12 -3.76 12.56 4.62
CA ALA A 12 -4.02 11.16 4.39
C ALA A 12 -4.33 10.42 5.70
N GLY A 13 -5.00 9.28 5.58
CA GLY A 13 -5.38 8.45 6.71
C GLY A 13 -6.00 7.13 6.27
N GLY A 14 -6.80 6.51 7.12
CA GLY A 14 -7.42 5.24 6.75
C GLY A 14 -8.38 4.64 7.76
N ILE A 15 -9.01 3.55 7.33
CA ILE A 15 -9.79 2.66 8.18
C ILE A 15 -8.89 1.50 8.57
N VAL A 16 -8.38 1.56 9.79
CA VAL A 16 -7.68 0.41 10.39
C VAL A 16 -8.72 -0.60 10.83
N TRP A 17 -8.53 -1.85 10.46
CA TRP A 17 -9.47 -2.92 10.78
C TRP A 17 -8.74 -4.19 11.23
N ARG A 18 -9.46 -5.01 12.00
CA ARG A 18 -9.02 -6.33 12.43
C ARG A 18 -10.20 -7.29 12.53
N TRP A 19 -9.91 -8.59 12.54
CA TRP A 19 -10.90 -9.58 12.95
C TRP A 19 -11.16 -9.45 14.45
N LYS A 20 -12.42 -9.44 14.84
CA LYS A 20 -12.87 -9.31 16.22
C LYS A 20 -12.28 -10.43 17.07
N ALA A 21 -11.62 -10.08 18.17
CA ALA A 21 -11.04 -11.06 19.08
C ALA A 21 -12.12 -12.06 19.57
N GLY A 22 -11.79 -13.34 19.52
CA GLY A 22 -12.71 -14.43 19.87
C GLY A 22 -13.70 -14.85 18.78
N SER A 23 -13.69 -14.22 17.60
CA SER A 23 -14.39 -14.76 16.42
C SER A 23 -13.63 -15.94 15.83
N ASP A 24 -14.34 -16.86 15.15
CA ASP A 24 -13.72 -17.99 14.45
C ASP A 24 -12.65 -17.52 13.45
N ILE A 25 -12.91 -16.41 12.73
CA ILE A 25 -11.99 -15.86 11.73
C ILE A 25 -10.74 -15.27 12.39
N ALA A 26 -10.86 -14.66 13.58
CA ALA A 26 -9.69 -14.18 14.30
C ALA A 26 -8.78 -15.33 14.78
N ALA A 27 -9.38 -16.47 15.17
CA ALA A 27 -8.64 -17.65 15.62
C ALA A 27 -7.90 -18.36 14.47
N ASP A 28 -8.53 -18.44 13.30
CA ASP A 28 -7.90 -18.91 12.06
C ASP A 28 -8.34 -18.04 10.88
N PRO A 29 -7.54 -17.02 10.50
CA PRO A 29 -7.86 -16.18 9.35
C PRO A 29 -8.01 -16.97 8.04
N ALA A 30 -7.56 -18.23 7.92
CA ALA A 30 -7.66 -19.03 6.69
C ALA A 30 -9.12 -19.29 6.31
N ILE A 31 -9.96 -19.44 7.33
CA ILE A 31 -11.37 -19.76 7.12
C ILE A 31 -12.16 -18.55 6.58
N ALA A 32 -11.59 -17.33 6.57
CA ALA A 32 -12.26 -16.13 6.06
C ALA A 32 -12.81 -16.35 4.64
N ALA A 33 -12.07 -17.07 3.79
CA ALA A 33 -12.49 -17.39 2.42
C ALA A 33 -13.68 -18.37 2.34
N GLN A 34 -13.95 -19.12 3.42
CA GLN A 34 -15.04 -20.09 3.54
C GLN A 34 -16.29 -19.47 4.17
N ARG A 35 -16.19 -18.26 4.75
CA ARG A 35 -17.30 -17.55 5.37
C ARG A 35 -17.99 -16.65 4.38
N SER A 36 -19.30 -16.48 4.55
CA SER A 36 -20.06 -15.50 3.80
C SER A 36 -19.52 -14.09 4.05
N THR A 37 -19.76 -13.20 3.09
CA THR A 37 -19.37 -11.79 3.22
C THR A 37 -20.02 -11.12 4.43
N GLU A 38 -21.25 -11.51 4.78
CA GLU A 38 -21.95 -10.97 5.96
C GLU A 38 -21.28 -11.44 7.27
N GLU A 39 -20.92 -12.72 7.38
CA GLU A 39 -20.15 -13.23 8.52
C GLU A 39 -18.78 -12.53 8.65
N GLN A 40 -18.11 -12.26 7.54
CA GLN A 40 -16.86 -11.50 7.53
C GLN A 40 -17.10 -10.07 8.05
N LEU A 41 -18.08 -9.34 7.52
CA LEU A 41 -18.41 -7.98 7.95
C LEU A 41 -18.77 -7.90 9.44
N ASP A 42 -19.54 -8.87 9.95
CA ASP A 42 -19.93 -8.94 11.35
C ASP A 42 -18.77 -9.34 12.29
N SER A 43 -17.71 -9.93 11.73
CA SER A 43 -16.48 -10.30 12.44
C SER A 43 -15.40 -9.24 12.34
N ILE A 44 -15.66 -8.05 11.78
CA ILE A 44 -14.68 -6.96 11.65
C ILE A 44 -14.91 -5.90 12.74
N GLU A 45 -13.81 -5.47 13.36
CA GLU A 45 -13.73 -4.23 14.13
C GLU A 45 -12.91 -3.19 13.39
N VAL A 46 -13.30 -1.92 13.52
CA VAL A 46 -12.60 -0.76 12.93
C VAL A 46 -12.20 0.24 14.02
N CYS A 47 -11.05 0.88 13.83
CA CYS A 47 -10.48 1.84 14.77
C CYS A 47 -10.97 3.26 14.48
N ILE A 48 -11.51 3.94 15.49
CA ILE A 48 -11.98 5.34 15.41
C ILE A 48 -11.31 6.12 16.54
N VAL A 49 -10.91 7.35 16.24
CA VAL A 49 -10.28 8.27 17.21
C VAL A 49 -11.24 9.40 17.58
N HIS A 50 -11.13 9.85 18.83
CA HIS A 50 -11.82 11.03 19.32
C HIS A 50 -10.87 12.23 19.39
N ARG A 51 -11.33 13.40 18.89
CA ARG A 51 -10.55 14.63 18.94
C ARG A 51 -11.20 15.64 19.90
N PRO A 52 -10.56 15.98 21.04
CA PRO A 52 -11.17 16.86 22.03
C PRO A 52 -11.39 18.28 21.53
N LYS A 53 -10.60 18.74 20.55
CA LYS A 53 -10.76 20.06 19.93
C LYS A 53 -12.13 20.27 19.27
N TYR A 54 -12.68 19.21 18.68
CA TYR A 54 -13.95 19.26 17.95
C TYR A 54 -15.07 18.48 18.66
N ASP A 55 -14.72 17.71 19.69
CA ASP A 55 -15.59 16.75 20.36
C ASP A 55 -16.26 15.80 19.35
N ASP A 56 -15.42 15.24 18.46
CA ASP A 56 -15.87 14.42 17.33
C ASP A 56 -15.13 13.08 17.21
N TRP A 57 -15.82 12.14 16.58
CA TRP A 57 -15.31 10.81 16.27
C TRP A 57 -15.10 10.68 14.76
N SER A 58 -13.88 10.37 14.35
CA SER A 58 -13.50 10.28 12.93
C SER A 58 -12.47 9.19 12.67
N TRP A 59 -12.21 8.91 11.39
CA TRP A 59 -11.06 8.10 11.00
C TRP A 59 -9.74 8.81 11.29
N PRO A 60 -8.69 8.06 11.69
CA PRO A 60 -7.39 8.65 11.90
C PRO A 60 -6.80 9.19 10.60
N LYS A 61 -6.31 10.43 10.64
CA LYS A 61 -5.79 11.16 9.47
C LYS A 61 -5.11 12.46 9.91
N GLY A 62 -4.08 12.84 9.18
CA GLY A 62 -3.46 14.16 9.34
C GLY A 62 -2.77 14.64 8.08
N LYS A 63 -2.02 15.72 8.23
CA LYS A 63 -1.49 16.49 7.09
C LYS A 63 -0.18 15.86 6.64
N LEU A 64 0.09 15.91 5.34
CA LEU A 64 1.39 15.53 4.83
C LEU A 64 2.47 16.46 5.39
N GLU A 65 3.59 15.87 5.81
CA GLU A 65 4.82 16.57 6.07
C GLU A 65 5.46 17.08 4.77
N PRO A 66 6.39 18.05 4.83
CA PRO A 66 7.16 18.45 3.67
C PRO A 66 7.86 17.25 3.03
N ASN A 67 7.67 17.09 1.72
CA ASN A 67 8.28 16.01 0.93
C ASN A 67 7.82 14.59 1.30
N GLU A 68 6.62 14.47 1.88
CA GLU A 68 5.96 13.21 2.21
C GLU A 68 4.92 12.84 1.13
N THR A 69 4.73 11.55 0.88
CA THR A 69 3.62 11.05 0.04
C THR A 69 2.36 10.84 0.86
N HIS A 70 1.19 10.84 0.22
CA HIS A 70 -0.07 10.48 0.89
C HIS A 70 -0.04 9.09 1.51
N ARG A 71 0.59 8.09 0.88
CA ARG A 71 0.64 6.73 1.45
C ARG A 71 1.52 6.68 2.71
N HIS A 72 2.64 7.39 2.71
CA HIS A 72 3.52 7.47 3.86
C HIS A 72 2.83 8.21 5.01
N ALA A 73 2.22 9.36 4.71
CA ALA A 73 1.42 10.11 5.66
C ALA A 73 0.28 9.26 6.24
N ALA A 74 -0.42 8.47 5.43
CA ALA A 74 -1.50 7.61 5.93
C ALA A 74 -1.00 6.64 7.01
N VAL A 75 0.12 5.96 6.79
CA VAL A 75 0.69 5.02 7.77
C VAL A 75 1.21 5.75 9.01
N ARG A 76 1.92 6.87 8.81
CA ARG A 76 2.45 7.70 9.90
C ARG A 76 1.30 8.18 10.78
N GLU A 77 0.35 8.92 10.22
CA GLU A 77 -0.81 9.51 10.93
C GLU A 77 -1.67 8.46 11.64
N ILE A 78 -1.87 7.29 11.03
CA ILE A 78 -2.51 6.17 11.71
C ILE A 78 -1.72 5.78 12.96
N GLY A 79 -0.41 5.59 12.86
CA GLY A 79 0.43 5.25 14.01
C GLY A 79 0.51 6.35 15.07
N GLU A 80 0.55 7.62 14.66
CA GLU A 80 0.56 8.75 15.58
C GLU A 80 -0.73 8.83 16.39
N GLU A 81 -1.89 8.77 15.74
CA GLU A 81 -3.20 8.97 16.37
C GLU A 81 -3.70 7.70 17.08
N THR A 82 -3.56 6.52 16.48
CA THR A 82 -4.07 5.25 17.04
C THR A 82 -3.07 4.48 17.87
N GLY A 83 -1.77 4.61 17.57
CA GLY A 83 -0.71 3.84 18.21
C GLY A 83 -0.50 2.48 17.56
N GLU A 84 -1.28 2.16 16.54
CA GLU A 84 -1.16 0.93 15.77
C GLU A 84 -0.14 1.14 14.65
N SER A 85 0.89 0.31 14.61
CA SER A 85 1.70 0.14 13.41
C SER A 85 0.90 -0.65 12.38
N VAL A 86 0.81 -0.15 11.15
CA VAL A 86 -0.09 -0.73 10.14
C VAL A 86 0.61 -0.99 8.81
N SER A 87 0.00 -1.90 8.04
CA SER A 87 0.29 -2.15 6.64
C SER A 87 -0.91 -1.74 5.79
N LEU A 88 -0.68 -0.95 4.74
CA LEU A 88 -1.73 -0.49 3.85
C LEU A 88 -2.31 -1.64 3.02
N GLY A 89 -3.65 -1.70 3.00
CA GLY A 89 -4.47 -2.51 2.12
C GLY A 89 -4.87 -1.77 0.83
N PRO A 90 -5.93 -2.24 0.16
CA PRO A 90 -6.53 -1.54 -0.98
C PRO A 90 -6.86 -0.06 -0.70
N TYR A 91 -6.77 0.76 -1.74
CA TYR A 91 -7.17 2.16 -1.68
C TYR A 91 -8.69 2.29 -1.56
N LEU A 92 -9.18 3.23 -0.75
CA LEU A 92 -10.61 3.50 -0.59
C LEU A 92 -11.04 4.64 -1.52
N CYS A 93 -10.73 5.87 -1.14
CA CYS A 93 -11.23 7.06 -1.83
C CYS A 93 -10.42 8.30 -1.45
N GLU A 94 -10.71 9.39 -2.16
CA GLU A 94 -10.25 10.74 -1.82
C GLU A 94 -11.47 11.60 -1.51
N VAL A 95 -11.28 12.54 -0.59
CA VAL A 95 -12.33 13.48 -0.17
C VAL A 95 -11.75 14.88 -0.17
N GLU A 96 -12.46 15.83 -0.79
CA GLU A 96 -12.11 17.24 -0.76
C GLU A 96 -13.24 18.09 -0.17
N TYR A 97 -12.92 18.97 0.77
CA TYR A 97 -13.88 19.91 1.37
C TYR A 97 -13.21 21.22 1.80
N PRO A 98 -13.96 22.34 1.91
CA PRO A 98 -13.41 23.59 2.42
C PRO A 98 -12.92 23.45 3.87
N LEU A 99 -11.78 24.06 4.22
CA LEU A 99 -11.23 24.02 5.59
C LEU A 99 -12.21 24.54 6.65
N SER A 100 -13.08 25.49 6.28
CA SER A 100 -14.14 26.01 7.15
C SER A 100 -15.26 25.01 7.50
N GLU A 101 -15.26 23.84 6.87
CA GLU A 101 -16.21 22.75 7.12
C GLU A 101 -15.60 21.62 7.99
N GLU A 102 -14.33 21.74 8.42
CA GLU A 102 -13.74 20.84 9.43
C GLU A 102 -14.50 20.94 10.76
N GLY A 103 -14.83 19.81 11.37
CA GLY A 103 -15.63 19.73 12.60
C GLY A 103 -17.14 19.83 12.41
N LYS A 104 -17.65 20.06 11.19
CA LYS A 104 -19.09 20.07 10.91
C LYS A 104 -19.60 18.71 10.43
N LYS A 105 -20.74 18.27 10.99
CA LYS A 105 -21.40 16.98 10.69
C LYS A 105 -21.65 16.72 9.20
N THR A 106 -22.08 17.74 8.47
CA THR A 106 -22.28 17.67 7.01
C THR A 106 -21.35 18.68 6.35
N ARG A 107 -20.61 18.21 5.35
CA ARG A 107 -19.66 19.04 4.60
C ARG A 107 -20.28 19.42 3.26
N HIS A 108 -20.27 20.71 2.94
CA HIS A 108 -20.81 21.22 1.68
C HIS A 108 -19.68 21.75 0.79
N SER A 109 -19.78 21.49 -0.52
CA SER A 109 -18.92 22.16 -1.49
C SER A 109 -19.20 23.67 -1.48
N ARG A 110 -18.15 24.48 -1.40
CA ARG A 110 -18.25 25.93 -1.57
C ARG A 110 -17.51 26.36 -2.83
N ASP A 111 -17.67 27.64 -3.14
CA ASP A 111 -17.08 28.36 -4.26
C ASP A 111 -15.57 28.10 -4.44
N CYS A 112 -15.08 28.20 -5.68
CA CYS A 112 -13.74 27.81 -6.13
C CYS A 112 -12.58 28.58 -5.46
N THR A 113 -12.89 29.57 -4.62
CA THR A 113 -11.95 30.49 -3.96
C THR A 113 -11.60 30.05 -2.53
N ALA A 114 -12.31 29.07 -1.95
CA ALA A 114 -12.07 28.62 -0.59
C ALA A 114 -10.83 27.71 -0.49
N ASP A 115 -10.05 27.90 0.58
CA ASP A 115 -8.97 26.95 0.92
C ASP A 115 -9.58 25.59 1.26
N THR A 116 -9.05 24.52 0.67
CA THR A 116 -9.59 23.16 0.78
C THR A 116 -8.64 22.22 1.48
N LYS A 117 -9.20 21.16 2.05
CA LYS A 117 -8.48 20.00 2.53
C LYS A 117 -8.80 18.83 1.61
N HIS A 118 -7.75 18.21 1.08
CA HIS A 118 -7.83 17.04 0.22
C HIS A 118 -7.22 15.85 0.98
N THR A 119 -7.98 14.79 1.17
CA THR A 119 -7.60 13.65 2.02
C THR A 119 -7.77 12.34 1.28
N LEU A 120 -6.70 11.53 1.21
CA LEU A 120 -6.75 10.18 0.67
C LEU A 120 -6.87 9.15 1.80
N TYR A 121 -7.67 8.11 1.57
CA TYR A 121 -7.92 7.04 2.54
C TYR A 121 -7.59 5.65 2.00
N TRP A 122 -7.03 4.82 2.87
CA TRP A 122 -6.80 3.39 2.65
C TRP A 122 -7.52 2.56 3.70
N MET A 123 -7.81 1.29 3.38
CA MET A 123 -7.99 0.30 4.45
C MET A 123 -6.61 -0.17 4.90
N ALA A 124 -6.43 -0.44 6.19
CA ALA A 124 -5.14 -0.84 6.73
C ALA A 124 -5.31 -1.93 7.80
N GLN A 125 -4.30 -2.77 7.98
CA GLN A 125 -4.28 -3.82 9.01
C GLN A 125 -3.12 -3.58 9.97
N SER A 126 -3.34 -3.80 11.26
CA SER A 126 -2.26 -3.79 12.25
C SER A 126 -1.20 -4.85 11.91
N ILE A 127 0.07 -4.51 12.11
CA ILE A 127 1.20 -5.44 12.03
C ILE A 127 1.69 -5.78 13.43
N SER A 128 2.51 -6.83 13.55
CA SER A 128 3.13 -7.19 14.82
C SER A 128 4.13 -6.10 15.25
N ALA A 129 4.39 -6.00 16.56
CA ALA A 129 5.43 -5.10 17.07
C ALA A 129 6.82 -5.47 16.52
N ASP A 130 7.09 -6.77 16.36
CA ASP A 130 8.33 -7.30 15.75
C ASP A 130 8.52 -6.81 14.30
N ASP A 131 7.49 -6.92 13.47
CA ASP A 131 7.54 -6.40 12.10
C ASP A 131 7.69 -4.87 12.08
N ALA A 132 7.04 -4.16 13.02
CA ALA A 132 7.18 -2.72 13.13
C ALA A 132 8.62 -2.30 13.51
N GLU A 133 9.27 -3.03 14.41
CA GLU A 133 10.68 -2.82 14.78
C GLU A 133 11.61 -3.00 13.57
N HIS A 134 11.38 -4.03 12.75
CA HIS A 134 12.12 -4.23 11.51
C HIS A 134 11.92 -3.12 10.46
N LEU A 135 10.87 -2.30 10.58
CA LEU A 135 10.60 -1.22 9.63
C LEU A 135 11.09 0.16 10.09
N LEU A 136 11.61 0.30 11.31
CA LEU A 136 11.94 1.62 11.90
C LEU A 136 12.79 2.50 10.99
N ASP A 137 13.90 1.98 10.47
CA ASP A 137 14.80 2.74 9.59
C ASP A 137 14.28 2.84 8.15
N ALA A 138 13.53 1.84 7.69
CA ALA A 138 12.99 1.80 6.33
C ALA A 138 11.83 2.79 6.16
N PHE A 139 10.95 2.87 7.15
CA PHE A 139 9.78 3.75 7.20
C PHE A 139 10.16 5.13 7.74
N GLY A 140 10.78 5.18 8.92
CA GLY A 140 11.06 6.41 9.67
C GLY A 140 10.33 6.45 11.02
N PRO A 141 10.59 7.49 11.83
CA PRO A 141 10.01 7.60 13.16
C PRO A 141 8.50 7.90 13.07
N VAL A 142 7.76 7.39 14.05
CA VAL A 142 6.33 7.71 14.28
C VAL A 142 6.16 8.06 15.76
N HIS A 143 5.61 9.24 16.03
CA HIS A 143 5.47 9.76 17.40
C HIS A 143 3.99 9.77 17.80
N ARG A 144 3.68 9.35 19.03
CA ARG A 144 2.29 9.36 19.48
C ARG A 144 1.77 10.81 19.57
N ALA A 145 0.55 11.01 19.06
CA ALA A 145 -0.16 12.27 19.17
C ALA A 145 -0.33 12.68 20.64
N ASP A 146 -0.37 13.98 20.90
CA ASP A 146 -0.61 14.48 22.25
C ASP A 146 -2.09 14.32 22.65
N VAL A 147 -2.35 14.41 23.95
CA VAL A 147 -3.73 14.31 24.49
C VAL A 147 -4.63 15.47 24.05
N GLY A 148 -4.04 16.56 23.53
CA GLY A 148 -4.78 17.69 22.97
C GLY A 148 -5.30 17.44 21.56
N GLU A 149 -4.66 16.53 20.82
CA GLU A 149 -5.02 16.10 19.49
C GLU A 149 -5.94 14.88 19.51
N ILE A 150 -5.52 13.81 20.19
CA ILE A 150 -6.30 12.58 20.37
C ILE A 150 -6.35 12.21 21.86
N ASN A 151 -7.54 12.05 22.42
CA ASN A 151 -7.70 11.65 23.82
C ASN A 151 -8.48 10.36 24.02
N ASP A 152 -9.02 9.75 22.97
CA ASP A 152 -9.69 8.45 23.05
C ASP A 152 -9.59 7.67 21.73
N ILE A 153 -9.55 6.35 21.82
CA ILE A 153 -9.40 5.42 20.70
C ILE A 153 -10.32 4.23 20.96
N VAL A 154 -11.22 3.94 20.02
CA VAL A 154 -12.19 2.84 20.15
C VAL A 154 -12.13 1.89 18.96
N TRP A 155 -12.27 0.60 19.27
CA TRP A 155 -12.50 -0.46 18.29
C TRP A 155 -13.97 -0.85 18.34
N VAL A 156 -14.67 -0.70 17.21
CA VAL A 156 -16.12 -0.94 17.16
C VAL A 156 -16.51 -1.74 15.92
N SER A 157 -17.68 -2.39 15.97
CA SER A 157 -18.25 -3.03 14.78
C SER A 157 -18.60 -2.01 13.69
N LEU A 158 -18.72 -2.47 12.45
CA LEU A 158 -19.13 -1.62 11.31
C LEU A 158 -20.51 -0.95 11.53
N ARG A 159 -21.44 -1.66 12.17
CA ARG A 159 -22.77 -1.14 12.51
C ARG A 159 -22.68 0.02 13.50
N GLU A 160 -21.79 -0.08 14.48
CA GLU A 160 -21.60 0.94 15.50
C GLU A 160 -20.78 2.12 14.98
N ALA A 161 -19.74 1.87 14.18
CA ALA A 161 -18.98 2.90 13.47
C ALA A 161 -19.90 3.85 12.70
N ARG A 162 -20.87 3.32 11.95
CA ARG A 162 -21.85 4.14 11.22
C ARG A 162 -22.70 5.06 12.11
N LYS A 163 -22.94 4.66 13.37
CA LYS A 163 -23.69 5.47 14.34
C LYS A 163 -22.81 6.56 14.93
N ILE A 164 -21.61 6.22 15.39
CA ILE A 164 -20.76 7.13 16.19
C ILE A 164 -19.93 8.10 15.35
N LEU A 165 -19.58 7.75 14.10
CA LEU A 165 -18.87 8.67 13.20
C LEU A 165 -19.65 9.98 13.08
N THR A 166 -18.96 11.08 13.33
CA THR A 166 -19.60 12.39 13.43
C THR A 166 -19.91 12.99 12.06
N HIS A 167 -19.03 12.75 11.07
CA HIS A 167 -19.10 13.38 9.75
C HIS A 167 -19.66 12.47 8.68
N SER A 168 -20.47 13.03 7.76
CA SER A 168 -21.04 12.28 6.63
C SER A 168 -19.97 11.68 5.71
N THR A 169 -18.87 12.40 5.46
CA THR A 169 -17.75 11.95 4.61
C THR A 169 -17.07 10.69 5.15
N ASP A 170 -17.01 10.55 6.48
CA ASP A 170 -16.38 9.38 7.10
C ASP A 170 -17.32 8.17 7.00
N LYS A 171 -18.64 8.38 7.01
CA LYS A 171 -19.65 7.34 6.74
C LYS A 171 -19.67 6.93 5.27
N GLU A 172 -19.43 7.85 4.35
CA GLU A 172 -19.25 7.54 2.92
C GLU A 172 -17.98 6.71 2.71
N THR A 173 -16.87 7.06 3.38
CA THR A 173 -15.64 6.26 3.37
C THR A 173 -15.86 4.86 3.94
N LEU A 174 -16.67 4.74 5.01
CA LEU A 174 -17.08 3.44 5.56
C LEU A 174 -17.88 2.60 4.56
N ALA A 175 -18.76 3.23 3.76
CA ALA A 175 -19.50 2.52 2.73
C ALA A 175 -18.56 1.95 1.66
N VAL A 176 -17.55 2.72 1.23
CA VAL A 176 -16.51 2.23 0.31
C VAL A 176 -15.71 1.08 0.93
N PHE A 177 -15.40 1.13 2.22
CA PHE A 177 -14.77 0.01 2.93
C PHE A 177 -15.64 -1.26 2.89
N VAL A 178 -16.95 -1.13 3.12
CA VAL A 178 -17.88 -2.26 3.03
C VAL A 178 -17.88 -2.84 1.61
N ASP A 179 -17.95 -2.00 0.57
CA ASP A 179 -17.88 -2.44 -0.83
C ASP A 179 -16.56 -3.22 -1.09
N ARG A 180 -15.43 -2.72 -0.59
CA ARG A 180 -14.13 -3.41 -0.71
C ARG A 180 -14.14 -4.77 -0.01
N VAL A 181 -14.70 -4.88 1.19
CA VAL A 181 -14.82 -6.17 1.88
C VAL A 181 -15.70 -7.14 1.09
N GLN A 182 -16.81 -6.64 0.51
CA GLN A 182 -17.69 -7.45 -0.35
C GLN A 182 -16.98 -7.94 -1.63
N GLU A 183 -16.03 -7.17 -2.15
CA GLU A 183 -15.15 -7.55 -3.25
C GLU A 183 -14.01 -8.53 -2.82
N GLY A 184 -13.93 -8.87 -1.53
CA GLY A 184 -12.95 -9.79 -0.97
C GLY A 184 -11.69 -9.15 -0.39
N ALA A 185 -11.64 -7.82 -0.24
CA ALA A 185 -10.45 -7.10 0.21
C ALA A 185 -9.93 -7.52 1.59
N ALA A 186 -10.81 -7.99 2.49
CA ALA A 186 -10.42 -8.51 3.80
C ALA A 186 -9.49 -9.74 3.72
N ARG A 187 -9.48 -10.42 2.57
CA ARG A 187 -8.72 -11.64 2.28
C ARG A 187 -7.47 -11.37 1.43
N ALA A 188 -7.33 -10.15 0.93
CA ALA A 188 -6.33 -9.82 -0.08
C ALA A 188 -4.92 -9.82 0.50
N GLN A 189 -3.98 -10.40 -0.24
CA GLN A 189 -2.56 -10.38 0.06
C GLN A 189 -1.81 -9.47 -0.91
N LYS A 190 -0.63 -9.02 -0.48
CA LYS A 190 0.11 -7.92 -1.13
C LYS A 190 1.34 -8.45 -1.87
N LEU A 191 1.41 -8.19 -3.17
CA LEU A 191 2.61 -8.43 -3.96
C LEU A 191 3.10 -7.10 -4.55
N LEU A 192 4.32 -6.69 -4.19
CA LEU A 192 4.96 -5.49 -4.71
C LEU A 192 5.91 -5.87 -5.84
N ILE A 193 5.61 -5.45 -7.07
CA ILE A 193 6.50 -5.63 -8.20
C ILE A 193 7.36 -4.38 -8.33
N VAL A 194 8.66 -4.53 -8.10
CA VAL A 194 9.64 -3.45 -8.13
C VAL A 194 10.43 -3.52 -9.43
N ARG A 195 10.44 -2.45 -10.22
CA ARG A 195 11.35 -2.37 -11.36
C ARG A 195 12.69 -1.85 -10.86
N HIS A 196 13.78 -2.51 -11.24
CA HIS A 196 15.13 -2.09 -10.84
C HIS A 196 15.36 -0.59 -11.14
N ALA A 197 16.19 0.05 -10.31
CA ALA A 197 16.53 1.46 -10.45
C ALA A 197 17.41 1.73 -11.68
N LYS A 198 17.70 3.01 -11.95
CA LYS A 198 18.49 3.40 -13.13
C LYS A 198 19.88 2.78 -13.07
N ALA A 199 20.17 1.92 -14.04
CA ALA A 199 21.44 1.22 -14.20
C ALA A 199 22.37 1.87 -15.20
N GLU A 200 23.65 1.49 -15.11
CA GLU A 200 24.66 1.85 -16.11
C GLU A 200 24.17 1.48 -17.52
N SER A 201 24.62 2.25 -18.51
CA SER A 201 24.20 2.00 -19.89
C SER A 201 24.87 0.72 -20.42
N ARG A 202 24.15 -0.07 -21.23
CA ARG A 202 24.74 -1.25 -21.89
C ARG A 202 25.99 -0.93 -22.71
N LYS A 203 26.05 0.28 -23.27
CA LYS A 203 27.13 0.74 -24.14
C LYS A 203 28.40 1.13 -23.36
N SER A 204 28.25 1.68 -22.16
CA SER A 204 29.38 2.16 -21.34
C SER A 204 29.94 1.08 -20.42
N TRP A 205 29.12 0.10 -20.04
CA TRP A 205 29.52 -0.97 -19.13
C TRP A 205 30.45 -1.97 -19.82
N LYS A 206 31.61 -2.24 -19.20
CA LYS A 206 32.63 -3.17 -19.72
C LYS A 206 32.58 -4.57 -19.12
N GLY A 207 31.70 -4.80 -18.14
CA GLY A 207 31.45 -6.12 -17.54
C GLY A 207 30.35 -6.90 -18.27
N THR A 208 29.83 -7.93 -17.62
CA THR A 208 28.69 -8.70 -18.12
C THR A 208 27.37 -7.97 -17.87
N ASP A 209 26.29 -8.31 -18.58
CA ASP A 209 24.97 -7.71 -18.29
C ASP A 209 24.53 -8.06 -16.84
N ALA A 210 24.83 -9.28 -16.39
CA ALA A 210 24.50 -9.76 -15.05
C ALA A 210 25.12 -8.91 -13.93
N ASN A 211 26.37 -8.43 -14.09
CA ASN A 211 27.06 -7.62 -13.08
C ASN A 211 26.94 -6.11 -13.33
N ARG A 212 26.05 -5.66 -14.22
CA ARG A 212 25.86 -4.22 -14.48
C ARG A 212 25.13 -3.56 -13.30
N PRO A 213 25.76 -2.59 -12.61
CA PRO A 213 25.21 -2.00 -11.39
C PRO A 213 24.19 -0.90 -11.67
N ILE A 214 23.51 -0.47 -10.62
CA ILE A 214 22.77 0.79 -10.59
C ILE A 214 23.73 1.99 -10.61
N THR A 215 23.30 3.08 -11.22
CA THR A 215 24.02 4.37 -11.16
C THR A 215 23.87 4.99 -9.77
N PRO A 216 24.70 5.99 -9.38
CA PRO A 216 24.49 6.73 -8.13
C PRO A 216 23.09 7.36 -7.99
N LYS A 217 22.53 7.89 -9.09
CA LYS A 217 21.13 8.35 -9.12
C LYS A 217 20.13 7.21 -8.97
N GLY A 218 20.46 6.03 -9.50
CA GLY A 218 19.69 4.80 -9.28
C GLY A 218 19.66 4.41 -7.82
N ALA A 219 20.80 4.46 -7.13
CA ALA A 219 20.89 4.19 -5.70
C ALA A 219 20.05 5.17 -4.87
N ALA A 220 20.10 6.47 -5.19
CA ALA A 220 19.24 7.47 -4.54
C ALA A 220 17.75 7.19 -4.76
N MET A 221 17.33 6.80 -5.98
CA MET A 221 15.94 6.42 -6.26
C MET A 221 15.51 5.16 -5.49
N ALA A 222 16.37 4.15 -5.44
CA ALA A 222 16.11 2.92 -4.70
C ALA A 222 15.96 3.21 -3.20
N PHE A 223 16.89 3.98 -2.63
CA PHE A 223 16.85 4.40 -1.22
C PHE A 223 15.55 5.17 -0.90
N ALA A 224 15.18 6.14 -1.72
CA ALA A 224 13.95 6.91 -1.53
C ALA A 224 12.67 6.07 -1.70
N LEU A 225 12.74 4.95 -2.43
CA LEU A 225 11.61 4.05 -2.61
C LEU A 225 11.37 3.18 -1.35
N ASN A 226 12.36 2.98 -0.48
CA ASN A 226 12.24 2.13 0.71
C ASN A 226 11.08 2.56 1.62
N ARG A 227 10.96 3.86 1.93
CA ARG A 227 9.88 4.39 2.78
C ARG A 227 8.49 4.13 2.21
N GLU A 228 8.39 4.12 0.88
CA GLU A 228 7.13 3.88 0.17
C GLU A 228 6.77 2.40 0.13
N LEU A 229 7.77 1.51 0.02
CA LEU A 229 7.58 0.06 0.12
C LEU A 229 7.25 -0.36 1.55
N ALA A 230 7.88 0.27 2.55
CA ALA A 230 7.67 0.02 3.97
C ALA A 230 6.20 0.22 4.40
N CYS A 231 5.46 1.10 3.72
CA CYS A 231 4.02 1.29 3.93
C CYS A 231 3.18 0.00 3.75
N PHE A 232 3.73 -1.02 3.10
CA PHE A 232 3.08 -2.30 2.85
C PHE A 232 3.65 -3.46 3.69
N ASN A 233 4.57 -3.21 4.64
CA ASN A 233 5.23 -4.23 5.47
C ASN A 233 5.81 -5.43 4.66
N PRO A 234 6.78 -5.22 3.75
CA PRO A 234 7.37 -6.30 2.97
C PRO A 234 8.32 -7.16 3.83
N THR A 235 7.82 -8.31 4.29
CA THR A 235 8.59 -9.28 5.10
C THR A 235 9.26 -10.36 4.24
N ARG A 236 8.84 -10.53 2.98
CA ARG A 236 9.49 -11.43 2.01
C ARG A 236 10.10 -10.61 0.86
N LEU A 237 11.40 -10.77 0.62
CA LEU A 237 12.11 -10.10 -0.46
C LEU A 237 12.60 -11.12 -1.49
N ALA A 238 12.30 -10.87 -2.77
CA ALA A 238 12.77 -11.67 -3.90
C ALA A 238 13.37 -10.77 -4.97
N THR A 239 14.30 -11.29 -5.77
CA THR A 239 14.96 -10.49 -6.81
C THR A 239 15.54 -11.37 -7.91
N SER A 240 15.62 -10.83 -9.13
CA SER A 240 16.52 -11.40 -10.13
C SER A 240 17.96 -11.38 -9.60
N PRO A 241 18.78 -12.42 -9.86
CA PRO A 241 20.19 -12.46 -9.42
C PRO A 241 21.07 -11.40 -10.08
N TRP A 242 20.57 -10.62 -11.04
CA TRP A 242 21.36 -9.57 -11.70
C TRP A 242 21.55 -8.35 -10.79
N LEU A 243 22.78 -7.84 -10.75
CA LEU A 243 23.26 -6.87 -9.76
C LEU A 243 22.35 -5.65 -9.63
N ARG A 244 21.91 -5.06 -10.75
CA ARG A 244 20.97 -3.93 -10.75
C ARG A 244 19.66 -4.19 -9.99
N CYS A 245 19.13 -5.41 -10.00
CA CYS A 245 17.93 -5.76 -9.23
C CYS A 245 18.26 -5.95 -7.76
N GLN A 246 19.37 -6.64 -7.44
CA GLN A 246 19.85 -6.80 -6.07
C GLN A 246 20.08 -5.43 -5.39
N GLU A 247 20.87 -4.56 -6.01
CA GLU A 247 21.20 -3.23 -5.46
C GLU A 247 19.97 -2.32 -5.30
N THR A 248 18.86 -2.61 -6.00
CA THR A 248 17.61 -1.85 -5.85
C THR A 248 16.91 -2.17 -4.52
N LEU A 249 17.02 -3.39 -4.01
CA LEU A 249 16.37 -3.80 -2.75
C LEU A 249 17.35 -4.04 -1.60
N GLN A 250 18.67 -4.03 -1.84
CA GLN A 250 19.66 -4.39 -0.83
C GLN A 250 19.56 -3.54 0.44
N VAL A 251 19.23 -2.24 0.32
CA VAL A 251 19.16 -1.36 1.49
C VAL A 251 17.90 -1.67 2.29
N LEU A 252 16.77 -1.93 1.61
CA LEU A 252 15.56 -2.41 2.28
C LEU A 252 15.84 -3.73 3.00
N SER A 253 16.48 -4.69 2.32
CA SER A 253 16.90 -5.98 2.91
C SER A 253 17.80 -5.80 4.14
N TRP A 254 18.73 -4.84 4.10
CA TRP A 254 19.63 -4.56 5.21
C TRP A 254 18.89 -3.92 6.40
N GLN A 255 18.05 -2.91 6.15
CA GLN A 255 17.28 -2.21 7.20
C GLN A 255 16.26 -3.14 7.87
N THR A 256 15.60 -4.00 7.08
CA THR A 256 14.54 -4.90 7.59
C THR A 256 15.05 -6.26 8.02
N GLU A 257 16.34 -6.52 7.86
CA GLU A 257 16.99 -7.81 8.13
C GLU A 257 16.34 -9.00 7.38
N ARG A 258 15.61 -8.72 6.29
CA ARG A 258 14.98 -9.75 5.47
C ARG A 258 15.91 -10.14 4.32
N PRO A 259 16.31 -11.42 4.19
CA PRO A 259 17.20 -11.83 3.11
C PRO A 259 16.50 -11.76 1.74
N MET A 260 17.27 -11.47 0.69
CA MET A 260 16.77 -11.50 -0.68
C MET A 260 16.85 -12.91 -1.27
N GLU A 261 15.69 -13.48 -1.61
CA GLU A 261 15.60 -14.72 -2.39
C GLU A 261 15.97 -14.45 -3.86
N TYR A 262 16.99 -15.14 -4.38
CA TYR A 262 17.37 -15.05 -5.78
C TYR A 262 16.52 -15.98 -6.65
N VAL A 263 15.93 -15.42 -7.70
CA VAL A 263 15.06 -16.17 -8.64
C VAL A 263 15.69 -16.15 -10.03
N ASP A 264 16.52 -17.16 -10.33
CA ASP A 264 17.29 -17.25 -11.58
C ASP A 264 16.41 -17.25 -12.84
N ALA A 265 15.24 -17.87 -12.75
CA ALA A 265 14.24 -17.92 -13.81
C ALA A 265 13.68 -16.54 -14.22
N LEU A 266 13.92 -15.49 -13.42
CA LEU A 266 13.44 -14.12 -13.67
C LEU A 266 14.53 -13.17 -14.20
N THR A 267 15.66 -13.70 -14.67
CA THR A 267 16.63 -12.92 -15.46
C THR A 267 16.08 -12.57 -16.85
N GLU A 268 16.65 -11.56 -17.54
CA GLU A 268 16.24 -11.26 -18.92
C GLU A 268 16.54 -12.43 -19.86
N ASP A 269 17.69 -13.11 -19.68
CA ASP A 269 18.10 -14.25 -20.50
C ASP A 269 17.17 -15.45 -20.29
N ALA A 270 16.90 -15.83 -19.03
CA ALA A 270 16.01 -16.96 -18.73
C ALA A 270 14.57 -16.70 -19.21
N PHE A 271 14.08 -15.46 -19.12
CA PHE A 271 12.77 -15.11 -19.66
C PHE A 271 12.72 -15.13 -21.18
N ALA A 272 13.79 -14.69 -21.86
CA ALA A 272 13.86 -14.72 -23.31
C ALA A 272 13.88 -16.17 -23.86
N GLU A 273 14.52 -17.09 -23.15
CA GLU A 273 14.61 -18.51 -23.52
C GLU A 273 13.35 -19.29 -23.11
N HIS A 274 12.85 -19.07 -21.90
CA HIS A 274 11.81 -19.87 -21.27
C HIS A 274 10.76 -19.03 -20.52
N PRO A 275 9.92 -18.25 -21.24
CA PRO A 275 8.95 -17.34 -20.60
C PRO A 275 7.91 -18.06 -19.73
N ALA A 276 7.56 -19.30 -20.06
CA ALA A 276 6.64 -20.12 -19.26
C ALA A 276 7.25 -20.51 -17.90
N ILE A 277 8.56 -20.80 -17.85
CA ILE A 277 9.26 -21.11 -16.60
C ILE A 277 9.34 -19.86 -15.71
N ALA A 278 9.62 -18.70 -16.31
CA ALA A 278 9.58 -17.42 -15.60
C ALA A 278 8.20 -17.14 -14.98
N TRP A 279 7.11 -17.42 -15.72
CA TRP A 279 5.76 -17.32 -15.17
C TRP A 279 5.52 -18.28 -14.01
N MET A 280 5.97 -19.54 -14.10
CA MET A 280 5.83 -20.51 -13.00
C MET A 280 6.55 -20.03 -11.73
N ALA A 281 7.79 -19.54 -11.87
CA ALA A 281 8.56 -18.99 -10.74
C ALA A 281 7.89 -17.74 -10.13
N PHE A 282 7.36 -16.84 -10.97
CA PHE A 282 6.62 -15.68 -10.49
C PHE A 282 5.30 -16.06 -9.81
N ARG A 283 4.55 -17.02 -10.38
CA ARG A 283 3.32 -17.55 -9.80
C ARG A 283 3.57 -18.23 -8.46
N GLU A 284 4.70 -18.92 -8.30
CA GLU A 284 5.09 -19.48 -6.99
C GLU A 284 5.21 -18.39 -5.92
N GLN A 285 5.76 -17.22 -6.25
CA GLN A 285 5.82 -16.10 -5.30
C GLN A 285 4.43 -15.54 -4.96
N ILE A 286 3.49 -15.54 -5.92
CA ILE A 286 2.07 -15.21 -5.64
C ILE A 286 1.47 -16.23 -4.68
N MET A 287 1.66 -17.52 -4.91
CA MET A 287 1.11 -18.57 -4.03
C MET A 287 1.70 -18.47 -2.62
N ARG A 288 3.03 -18.32 -2.50
CA ARG A 288 3.68 -18.12 -1.20
C ARG A 288 3.15 -16.88 -0.47
N THR A 289 2.87 -15.78 -1.19
CA THR A 289 2.24 -14.57 -0.64
C THR A 289 0.83 -14.86 -0.12
N LEU A 290 0.03 -15.62 -0.86
CA LEU A 290 -1.32 -16.01 -0.46
C LEU A 290 -1.31 -16.94 0.76
N ASP A 291 -0.41 -17.91 0.78
CA ASP A 291 -0.31 -18.94 1.83
C ASP A 291 0.22 -18.38 3.15
N SER A 292 1.30 -17.59 3.10
CA SER A 292 1.91 -16.97 4.29
C SER A 292 1.15 -15.76 4.81
N ARG A 293 0.39 -15.07 3.93
CA ARG A 293 -0.22 -13.76 4.17
C ARG A 293 0.77 -12.65 4.51
N GLU A 294 2.01 -12.84 4.07
CA GLU A 294 3.07 -11.87 4.17
C GLU A 294 3.16 -11.06 2.87
N THR A 295 3.51 -9.78 2.97
CA THR A 295 3.75 -8.97 1.77
C THR A 295 5.07 -9.41 1.14
N THR A 296 5.02 -9.76 -0.15
CA THR A 296 6.24 -10.05 -0.92
C THR A 296 6.62 -8.86 -1.79
N ALA A 297 7.87 -8.40 -1.72
CA ALA A 297 8.44 -7.45 -2.67
C ALA A 297 9.43 -8.16 -3.59
N ILE A 298 9.20 -8.04 -4.91
CA ILE A 298 10.01 -8.72 -5.92
C ILE A 298 10.61 -7.74 -6.94
N CYS A 299 11.94 -7.68 -7.04
CA CYS A 299 12.61 -6.85 -8.04
C CYS A 299 12.84 -7.59 -9.36
N MET A 300 12.37 -7.00 -10.46
CA MET A 300 12.36 -7.60 -11.78
C MET A 300 12.79 -6.64 -12.91
N HIS A 301 13.08 -7.22 -14.08
CA HIS A 301 13.40 -6.48 -15.30
C HIS A 301 12.15 -6.11 -16.07
N ARG A 302 12.16 -4.96 -16.75
CA ARG A 302 11.03 -4.47 -17.55
C ARG A 302 10.44 -5.50 -18.55
N PRO A 303 11.22 -6.21 -19.40
CA PRO A 303 10.64 -7.17 -20.34
C PRO A 303 9.95 -8.34 -19.62
N VAL A 304 10.53 -8.83 -18.51
CA VAL A 304 9.97 -9.89 -17.68
C VAL A 304 8.65 -9.44 -17.06
N ILE A 305 8.61 -8.25 -16.46
CA ILE A 305 7.38 -7.64 -15.93
C ILE A 305 6.31 -7.54 -17.01
N GLY A 306 6.69 -7.17 -18.24
CA GLY A 306 5.79 -7.14 -19.38
C GLY A 306 5.10 -8.48 -19.64
N GLY A 307 5.87 -9.57 -19.67
CA GLY A 307 5.34 -10.92 -19.81
C GLY A 307 4.46 -11.34 -18.63
N MET A 308 4.84 -11.00 -17.40
CA MET A 308 4.00 -11.27 -16.23
C MET A 308 2.67 -10.51 -16.32
N TYR A 309 2.68 -9.26 -16.78
CA TYR A 309 1.47 -8.46 -16.97
C TYR A 309 0.54 -9.01 -18.04
N ASP A 310 1.05 -9.70 -19.07
CA ASP A 310 0.20 -10.40 -20.04
C ASP A 310 -0.68 -11.47 -19.36
N HIS A 311 -0.11 -12.23 -18.42
CA HIS A 311 -0.86 -13.20 -17.62
C HIS A 311 -1.75 -12.50 -16.57
N LEU A 312 -1.21 -11.55 -15.81
CA LEU A 312 -1.94 -10.86 -14.74
C LEU A 312 -3.15 -10.06 -15.23
N ARG A 313 -3.14 -9.56 -16.48
CA ARG A 313 -4.32 -8.88 -17.07
C ARG A 313 -5.56 -9.77 -17.10
N GLY A 314 -5.38 -11.08 -17.33
CA GLY A 314 -6.47 -12.06 -17.28
C GLY A 314 -6.95 -12.36 -15.86
N LEU A 315 -6.16 -12.00 -14.85
CA LEU A 315 -6.46 -12.20 -13.43
C LEU A 315 -7.12 -10.97 -12.78
N CYS A 316 -7.26 -9.84 -13.47
CA CYS A 316 -7.87 -8.66 -12.87
C CYS A 316 -9.40 -8.83 -12.70
N SER A 317 -9.92 -8.56 -11.50
CA SER A 317 -11.36 -8.60 -11.21
C SER A 317 -12.16 -7.58 -12.02
N ARG A 318 -11.50 -6.52 -12.50
CA ARG A 318 -12.10 -5.42 -13.27
C ARG A 318 -11.27 -5.11 -14.50
N LYS A 319 -11.95 -4.86 -15.63
CA LYS A 319 -11.31 -4.39 -16.88
C LYS A 319 -10.50 -3.11 -16.69
N GLN A 320 -10.91 -2.23 -15.77
CA GLN A 320 -10.19 -0.98 -15.49
C GLN A 320 -8.83 -1.22 -14.82
N LEU A 321 -8.70 -2.27 -14.00
CA LEU A 321 -7.42 -2.67 -13.41
C LEU A 321 -6.49 -3.25 -14.47
N ALA A 322 -7.01 -4.12 -15.34
CA ALA A 322 -6.23 -4.69 -16.45
C ALA A 322 -5.62 -3.61 -17.36
N LYS A 323 -6.34 -2.50 -17.60
CA LYS A 323 -5.82 -1.35 -18.38
C LYS A 323 -4.65 -0.62 -17.73
N GLN A 324 -4.44 -0.78 -16.42
CA GLN A 324 -3.34 -0.15 -15.68
C GLN A 324 -2.05 -0.99 -15.70
N LEU A 325 -2.14 -2.30 -15.97
CA LEU A 325 -1.01 -3.23 -16.02
C LEU A 325 -0.24 -3.12 -17.35
N ILE A 326 0.49 -2.02 -17.50
CA ILE A 326 1.34 -1.73 -18.65
C ILE A 326 2.79 -1.56 -18.16
N ALA A 327 3.70 -2.44 -18.60
CA ALA A 327 5.10 -2.45 -18.18
C ALA A 327 5.98 -1.44 -18.95
N LYS A 328 5.48 -0.22 -19.16
CA LYS A 328 6.17 0.87 -19.88
C LYS A 328 5.83 2.22 -19.25
N SER A 329 6.69 3.21 -19.45
CA SER A 329 6.37 4.61 -19.09
C SER A 329 5.13 5.09 -19.85
N PRO A 330 4.20 5.84 -19.23
CA PRO A 330 4.23 6.40 -17.86
C PRO A 330 3.66 5.45 -16.78
N PHE A 331 3.28 4.22 -17.12
CA PHE A 331 2.61 3.30 -16.21
C PHE A 331 3.55 2.61 -15.22
N MET A 332 4.79 2.32 -15.65
CA MET A 332 5.84 1.80 -14.79
C MET A 332 7.23 2.36 -15.18
N PRO A 333 7.58 3.57 -14.72
CA PRO A 333 8.92 4.14 -14.88
C PRO A 333 10.02 3.27 -14.24
N THR A 334 11.29 3.60 -14.51
CA THR A 334 12.43 2.91 -13.88
C THR A 334 12.52 3.31 -12.42
N GLY A 335 12.85 2.39 -11.50
CA GLY A 335 12.96 2.70 -10.08
C GLY A 335 11.62 2.99 -9.38
N THR A 336 10.51 2.49 -9.94
CA THR A 336 9.18 2.54 -9.32
C THR A 336 8.66 1.13 -9.11
N ALA A 337 7.62 1.00 -8.28
CA ALA A 337 6.95 -0.26 -8.01
C ALA A 337 5.44 -0.17 -8.27
N VAL A 338 4.81 -1.34 -8.27
CA VAL A 338 3.36 -1.50 -8.30
C VAL A 338 2.96 -2.46 -7.18
N ALA A 339 2.11 -2.01 -6.27
CA ALA A 339 1.49 -2.85 -5.26
C ALA A 339 0.22 -3.48 -5.85
N LEU A 340 0.18 -4.81 -5.83
CA LEU A 340 -0.97 -5.61 -6.25
C LEU A 340 -1.65 -6.21 -5.04
N PHE A 341 -2.96 -6.11 -4.98
CA PHE A 341 -3.78 -6.76 -3.97
C PHE A 341 -4.50 -7.93 -4.61
N ILE A 342 -4.15 -9.13 -4.16
CA ILE A 342 -4.49 -10.39 -4.79
C ILE A 342 -5.33 -11.19 -3.82
N ILE A 343 -6.49 -11.66 -4.26
CA ILE A 343 -7.31 -12.64 -3.55
C ILE A 343 -7.18 -14.00 -4.21
N ASP A 344 -7.23 -15.06 -3.44
CA ASP A 344 -7.45 -16.39 -4.02
C ASP A 344 -8.94 -16.59 -4.36
N THR A 345 -9.19 -17.24 -5.49
CA THR A 345 -10.54 -17.57 -5.98
C THR A 345 -10.54 -18.99 -6.53
N PRO A 346 -11.71 -19.65 -6.67
CA PRO A 346 -11.76 -20.99 -7.26
C PRO A 346 -11.20 -21.08 -8.70
N GLN A 347 -11.14 -19.96 -9.42
CA GLN A 347 -10.57 -19.86 -10.76
C GLN A 347 -9.07 -19.50 -10.77
N GLY A 348 -8.48 -19.29 -9.58
CA GLY A 348 -7.11 -18.86 -9.36
C GLY A 348 -7.00 -17.44 -8.78
N PRO A 349 -5.76 -16.94 -8.60
CA PRO A 349 -5.53 -15.62 -8.03
C PRO A 349 -6.19 -14.51 -8.85
N SER A 350 -6.81 -13.54 -8.18
CA SER A 350 -7.46 -12.39 -8.82
C SER A 350 -6.99 -11.07 -8.21
N ILE A 351 -6.62 -10.10 -9.06
CA ILE A 351 -6.19 -8.76 -8.63
C ILE A 351 -7.42 -7.87 -8.45
N ILE A 352 -7.57 -7.29 -7.26
CA ILE A 352 -8.71 -6.43 -6.90
C ILE A 352 -8.35 -4.95 -6.73
N ASP A 353 -7.06 -4.64 -6.58
CA ASP A 353 -6.56 -3.27 -6.48
C ASP A 353 -5.11 -3.19 -6.98
N ILE A 354 -4.75 -2.05 -7.56
CA ILE A 354 -3.43 -1.77 -8.12
C ILE A 354 -3.03 -0.36 -7.69
N GLN A 355 -1.90 -0.23 -7.01
CA GLN A 355 -1.37 1.07 -6.60
C GLN A 355 0.03 1.27 -7.17
N LYS A 356 0.23 2.37 -7.89
CA LYS A 356 1.57 2.78 -8.32
C LYS A 356 2.32 3.36 -7.14
N VAL A 357 3.57 2.95 -6.99
CA VAL A 357 4.45 3.36 -5.91
C VAL A 357 5.69 3.98 -6.54
N ALA A 358 5.86 5.28 -6.35
CA ALA A 358 6.98 6.01 -6.88
C ALA A 358 7.69 6.73 -5.73
N PRO A 359 9.03 6.77 -5.73
CA PRO A 359 9.76 7.54 -4.75
C PRO A 359 9.57 9.03 -5.03
N ILE A 360 9.63 9.84 -3.98
CA ILE A 360 9.89 11.27 -4.12
C ILE A 360 11.40 11.45 -4.12
N VAL A 361 11.96 11.86 -5.27
CA VAL A 361 13.40 12.10 -5.43
C VAL A 361 13.58 13.50 -5.99
N TYR A 362 14.24 14.36 -5.22
CA TYR A 362 14.57 15.73 -5.61
C TYR A 362 15.93 15.79 -6.28
#